data_AF-A0A7J2JKL8-F1
#
_entry.id   AF-A0A7J2JKL8-F1
#
_cell.length_a   1.000
_cell.length_b   1.000
_cell.length_c   1.000
_cell.angle_alpha   90.00
_cell.angle_beta   90.00
_cell.angle_gamma   90.00
#
_symmetry.space_group_name_H-M   'P 1'
#
loop_
_entity.id
_entity.type
_entity.pdbx_description
1 polymer ?
#
loop_
_entity_poly.entity_id
_entity_poly.type
_entity_poly.pdbx_seq_one_letter_code
_entity_poly.pdbx_strand_id
1 'polypeptide(L)'
;MVKEKKEMEKESKEKSFEEVEEVSESEVMEEGRFAFPMAPIIRVMKDELDKDKMIRSRVKEEMNLWLEKICRRVTKQMNKSEYTMVEIDDFKTAIEPYEMIEDVEQERHRIVATLEKIKQDCDSLIRDVNRKFITYTFPESKPESKTEGEI
;
A
#
# COMPACT_ATOMS: atom_id res chain seq x y z
N MET A 1 -9.47 49.82 30.99
CA MET A 1 -10.74 49.16 30.60
C MET A 1 -10.70 48.27 29.36
N VAL A 2 -9.75 48.41 28.42
CA VAL A 2 -9.70 47.52 27.22
C VAL A 2 -8.69 46.36 27.36
N LYS A 3 -7.72 46.45 28.29
CA LYS A 3 -6.72 45.39 28.51
C LYS A 3 -7.23 44.22 29.37
N GLU A 4 -7.98 44.50 30.44
CA GLU A 4 -8.55 43.45 31.33
C GLU A 4 -9.60 42.56 30.65
N LYS A 5 -10.38 43.09 29.70
CA LYS A 5 -11.36 42.27 28.97
C LYS A 5 -10.71 41.22 28.06
N LYS A 6 -9.47 41.46 27.61
CA LYS A 6 -8.78 40.57 26.65
C LYS A 6 -8.03 39.43 27.34
N GLU A 7 -7.67 39.60 28.61
CA GLU A 7 -7.08 38.53 29.44
C GLU A 7 -8.14 37.58 29.97
N MET A 8 -9.29 38.07 30.41
CA MET A 8 -10.44 37.22 30.81
C MET A 8 -10.93 36.32 29.66
N GLU A 9 -10.94 36.82 28.42
CA GLU A 9 -11.36 36.04 27.24
C GLU A 9 -10.32 35.01 26.79
N LYS A 10 -9.05 35.18 27.16
CA LYS A 10 -8.01 34.18 26.90
C LYS A 10 -8.04 33.08 27.95
N GLU A 11 -8.14 33.44 29.22
CA GLU A 11 -8.15 32.48 30.33
C GLU A 11 -9.41 31.61 30.34
N SER A 12 -10.57 32.16 29.92
CA SER A 12 -11.81 31.39 29.75
C SER A 12 -11.84 30.56 28.47
N LYS A 13 -10.97 30.83 27.48
CA LYS A 13 -10.83 30.03 26.26
C LYS A 13 -9.77 28.92 26.40
N GLU A 14 -8.76 29.15 27.23
CA GLU A 14 -7.75 28.14 27.61
C GLU A 14 -8.32 27.14 28.62
N LYS A 15 -9.10 27.60 29.62
CA LYS A 15 -9.84 26.68 30.51
C LYS A 15 -10.96 25.89 29.82
N SER A 16 -11.50 26.36 28.70
CA SER A 16 -12.50 25.61 27.93
C SER A 16 -11.93 24.55 27.00
N PHE A 17 -10.59 24.48 26.84
CA PHE A 17 -9.93 23.50 25.96
C PHE A 17 -9.35 22.30 26.74
N GLU A 18 -9.04 22.49 28.03
CA GLU A 18 -8.50 21.42 28.89
C GLU A 18 -9.58 20.58 29.60
N GLU A 19 -10.85 20.99 29.57
CA GLU A 19 -11.93 20.34 30.34
C GLU A 19 -12.95 19.58 29.47
N VAL A 20 -12.63 19.31 28.19
CA VAL A 20 -13.53 18.59 27.26
C VAL A 20 -12.79 17.45 26.57
N GLU A 21 -12.64 16.32 27.26
CA GLU A 21 -12.70 14.92 26.74
C GLU A 21 -12.03 13.90 27.69
N GLU A 22 -12.23 14.02 29.00
CA GLU A 22 -12.37 12.84 29.88
C GLU A 22 -13.85 12.42 29.97
N VAL A 23 -14.56 12.48 28.84
CA VAL A 23 -15.93 11.97 28.74
C VAL A 23 -15.84 10.45 28.66
N SER A 24 -15.88 9.82 29.84
CA SER A 24 -16.37 8.47 30.10
C SER A 24 -16.31 7.52 28.91
N GLU A 25 -15.21 6.78 28.76
CA GLU A 25 -15.14 5.62 27.85
C GLU A 25 -15.91 4.44 28.48
N SER A 26 -17.17 4.70 28.83
CA SER A 26 -18.26 3.71 28.86
C SER A 26 -18.98 3.83 27.52
N GLU A 27 -18.23 3.75 26.41
CA GLU A 27 -18.84 3.37 25.14
C GLU A 27 -19.38 1.96 25.38
N VAL A 28 -20.70 1.84 25.48
CA VAL A 28 -21.41 0.57 25.47
C VAL A 28 -21.13 -0.05 24.10
N MET A 29 -19.97 -0.68 23.98
CA MET A 29 -19.60 -1.50 22.85
C MET A 29 -20.60 -2.64 22.86
N GLU A 30 -21.47 -2.72 21.85
CA GLU A 30 -22.40 -3.84 21.68
C GLU A 30 -21.61 -5.14 21.76
N GLU A 31 -21.68 -5.81 22.92
CA GLU A 31 -21.08 -7.11 23.15
C GLU A 31 -21.63 -8.08 22.09
N GLY A 32 -20.76 -8.49 21.16
CA GLY A 32 -21.10 -9.45 20.11
C GLY A 32 -21.05 -8.92 18.68
N ARG A 33 -20.83 -7.62 18.45
CA ARG A 33 -20.71 -7.08 17.07
C ARG A 33 -19.35 -7.33 16.42
N PHE A 34 -18.28 -7.38 17.21
CA PHE A 34 -16.90 -7.45 16.72
C PHE A 34 -16.25 -8.78 17.05
N ALA A 35 -15.46 -9.32 16.12
CA ALA A 35 -14.75 -10.58 16.31
C ALA A 35 -13.62 -10.51 17.36
N PHE A 36 -13.07 -9.31 17.58
CA PHE A 36 -11.97 -9.08 18.53
C PHE A 36 -12.36 -8.06 19.61
N PRO A 37 -11.79 -8.15 20.83
CA PRO A 37 -11.93 -7.12 21.83
C PRO A 37 -11.28 -5.80 21.38
N MET A 38 -11.96 -4.67 21.56
CA MET A 38 -11.47 -3.37 21.07
C MET A 38 -10.29 -2.83 21.89
N ALA A 39 -10.30 -3.00 23.22
CA ALA A 39 -9.28 -2.43 24.09
C ALA A 39 -7.84 -2.90 23.77
N PRO A 40 -7.57 -4.20 23.53
CA PRO A 40 -6.26 -4.65 23.05
C PRO A 40 -5.84 -4.03 21.70
N ILE A 41 -6.77 -3.87 20.76
CA ILE A 41 -6.50 -3.26 19.45
C ILE A 41 -6.10 -1.80 19.64
N ILE A 42 -6.88 -1.04 20.43
CA ILE A 42 -6.58 0.38 20.72
C ILE A 42 -5.22 0.52 21.40
N ARG A 43 -4.87 -0.38 22.32
CA ARG A 43 -3.56 -0.37 22.99
C ARG A 43 -2.42 -0.50 21.97
N VAL A 44 -2.48 -1.53 21.11
CA VAL A 44 -1.48 -1.73 20.05
C VAL A 44 -1.39 -0.52 19.12
N MET A 45 -2.51 0.09 18.76
CA MET A 45 -2.51 1.30 17.94
C MET A 45 -1.85 2.48 18.66
N LYS A 46 -2.11 2.68 19.96
CA LYS A 46 -1.51 3.77 20.74
C LYS A 46 -0.02 3.57 20.99
N ASP A 47 0.46 2.33 21.03
CA ASP A 47 1.89 2.04 21.18
C ASP A 47 2.71 2.51 19.96
N GLU A 48 2.09 2.55 18.77
CA GLU A 48 2.72 2.98 17.50
C GLU A 48 2.41 4.43 17.11
N LEU A 49 1.39 5.05 17.69
CA LEU A 49 0.98 6.44 17.40
C LEU A 49 1.68 7.43 18.33
N ASP A 50 1.85 8.67 17.85
CA ASP A 50 2.32 9.77 18.70
C ASP A 50 1.35 10.00 19.88
N LYS A 51 1.89 10.39 21.04
CA LYS A 51 1.14 10.46 22.32
C LYS A 51 -0.03 11.44 22.29
N ASP A 52 -0.01 12.43 21.42
CA ASP A 52 -1.03 13.45 21.25
C ASP A 52 -2.13 13.05 20.26
N LYS A 53 -1.98 11.92 19.55
CA LYS A 53 -2.96 11.47 18.56
C LYS A 53 -4.15 10.76 19.21
N MET A 54 -5.35 11.22 18.87
CA MET A 54 -6.61 10.61 19.27
C MET A 54 -7.19 9.73 18.16
N ILE A 55 -7.73 8.56 18.53
CA ILE A 55 -8.31 7.59 17.58
C ILE A 55 -9.83 7.74 17.60
N ARG A 56 -10.42 8.14 16.47
CA ARG A 56 -11.88 8.23 16.30
C ARG A 56 -12.54 6.85 16.38
N SER A 57 -13.75 6.75 16.94
CA SER A 57 -14.46 5.48 17.12
C SER A 57 -14.61 4.68 15.82
N ARG A 58 -14.93 5.34 14.69
CA ARG A 58 -14.98 4.69 13.37
C ARG A 58 -13.66 4.00 12.97
N VAL A 59 -12.51 4.57 13.31
CA VAL A 59 -11.21 3.96 12.99
C VAL A 59 -10.99 2.71 13.83
N LYS A 60 -11.41 2.73 15.12
CA LYS A 60 -11.36 1.56 16.00
C LYS A 60 -12.21 0.42 15.41
N GLU A 61 -13.43 0.73 14.98
CA GLU A 61 -14.36 -0.23 14.36
C GLU A 61 -13.82 -0.84 13.06
N GLU A 62 -13.37 0.01 12.13
CA GLU A 62 -12.83 -0.43 10.84
C GLU A 62 -11.55 -1.27 11.02
N MET A 63 -10.69 -0.92 12.00
CA MET A 63 -9.51 -1.72 12.33
C MET A 63 -9.92 -3.14 12.76
N ASN A 64 -10.95 -3.25 13.60
CA ASN A 64 -11.45 -4.55 14.05
C ASN A 64 -11.97 -5.41 12.88
N LEU A 65 -12.80 -4.81 12.02
CA LEU A 65 -13.32 -5.47 10.81
C LEU A 65 -12.21 -5.89 9.85
N TRP A 66 -11.17 -5.06 9.71
CA TRP A 66 -10.01 -5.37 8.88
C TRP A 66 -9.20 -6.54 9.46
N LEU A 67 -8.93 -6.54 10.76
CA LEU A 67 -8.26 -7.66 11.44
C LEU A 67 -9.05 -8.96 11.28
N GLU A 68 -10.38 -8.89 11.37
CA GLU A 68 -11.26 -10.04 11.15
C GLU A 68 -11.10 -10.58 9.73
N LYS A 69 -11.10 -9.69 8.74
CA LYS A 69 -10.92 -10.04 7.34
C LYS A 69 -9.56 -10.70 7.07
N ILE A 70 -8.49 -10.20 7.69
CA ILE A 70 -7.16 -10.80 7.59
C ILE A 70 -7.12 -12.18 8.24
N CYS A 71 -7.62 -12.31 9.47
CA CYS A 71 -7.71 -13.59 10.17
C CYS A 71 -8.45 -14.63 9.32
N ARG A 72 -9.65 -14.31 8.82
CA ARG A 72 -10.42 -15.18 7.92
C ARG A 72 -9.64 -15.57 6.66
N ARG A 73 -8.84 -14.67 6.11
CA ARG A 73 -8.04 -14.94 4.90
C ARG A 73 -6.87 -15.88 5.21
N VAL A 74 -6.14 -15.66 6.29
CA VAL A 74 -5.06 -16.54 6.75
C VAL A 74 -5.63 -17.92 7.06
N THR A 75 -6.74 -18.01 7.80
CA THR A 75 -7.39 -19.30 8.09
C THR A 75 -7.84 -20.04 6.84
N LYS A 76 -8.36 -19.33 5.82
CA LYS A 76 -8.69 -19.94 4.52
C LYS A 76 -7.47 -20.51 3.79
N GLN A 77 -6.29 -19.91 3.96
CA GLN A 77 -5.06 -20.45 3.39
C GLN A 77 -4.59 -21.68 4.16
N MET A 78 -4.61 -21.63 5.51
CA MET A 78 -4.28 -22.79 6.34
C MET A 78 -5.19 -23.99 6.04
N ASN A 79 -6.49 -23.73 5.79
CA ASN A 79 -7.46 -24.77 5.44
C ASN A 79 -7.24 -25.41 4.06
N LYS A 80 -6.24 -24.98 3.29
CA LYS A 80 -5.84 -25.69 2.06
C LYS A 80 -4.96 -26.90 2.34
N SER A 81 -4.41 -27.01 3.55
CA SER A 81 -3.66 -28.18 3.97
C SER A 81 -4.55 -29.43 3.90
N GLU A 82 -3.99 -30.54 3.41
CA GLU A 82 -4.72 -31.81 3.24
C GLU A 82 -4.90 -32.55 4.57
N TYR A 83 -4.25 -32.07 5.64
CA TYR A 83 -4.29 -32.65 6.97
C TYR A 83 -5.44 -32.10 7.80
N THR A 84 -5.98 -32.95 8.68
CA THR A 84 -7.07 -32.58 9.58
C THR A 84 -6.63 -31.61 10.68
N MET A 85 -5.36 -31.68 11.07
CA MET A 85 -4.76 -30.79 12.06
C MET A 85 -3.97 -29.72 11.35
N VAL A 86 -4.18 -28.46 11.73
CA VAL A 86 -3.36 -27.33 11.26
C VAL A 86 -2.14 -27.22 12.16
N GLU A 87 -0.96 -27.24 11.56
CA GLU A 87 0.33 -27.10 12.26
C GLU A 87 0.95 -25.72 12.10
N ILE A 88 2.02 -25.47 12.84
CA ILE A 88 2.73 -24.18 12.81
C ILE A 88 3.28 -23.86 11.41
N ASP A 89 3.64 -24.87 10.63
CA ASP A 89 4.16 -24.70 9.28
C ASP A 89 3.06 -24.25 8.29
N ASP A 90 1.81 -24.71 8.49
CA ASP A 90 0.66 -24.21 7.73
C ASP A 90 0.41 -22.73 8.03
N PHE A 91 0.55 -22.32 9.30
CA PHE A 91 0.41 -20.92 9.71
C PHE A 91 1.50 -20.04 9.11
N LYS A 92 2.78 -20.44 9.21
CA LYS A 92 3.91 -19.71 8.62
C LYS A 92 3.74 -19.51 7.12
N THR A 93 3.37 -20.58 6.41
CA THR A 93 3.09 -20.52 4.97
C THR A 93 1.91 -19.59 4.66
N ALA A 94 0.88 -19.57 5.50
CA ALA A 94 -0.29 -18.72 5.29
C ALA A 94 -0.01 -17.22 5.54
N ILE A 95 0.95 -16.87 6.41
CA ILE A 95 1.29 -15.48 6.73
C ILE A 95 2.45 -14.91 5.90
N GLU A 96 3.28 -15.77 5.29
CA GLU A 96 4.46 -15.38 4.49
C GLU A 96 4.19 -14.23 3.49
N PRO A 97 3.07 -14.20 2.73
CA PRO A 97 2.80 -13.11 1.79
C PRO A 97 2.58 -11.73 2.45
N TYR A 98 2.22 -11.70 3.73
CA TYR A 98 2.00 -10.45 4.47
C TYR A 98 3.28 -9.97 5.15
N GLU A 99 4.17 -10.89 5.54
CA GLU A 99 5.47 -10.54 6.11
C GLU A 99 6.46 -10.08 5.04
N MET A 100 6.43 -10.69 3.85
CA MET A 100 7.36 -10.39 2.76
C MET A 100 6.93 -9.22 1.87
N ILE A 101 5.88 -8.47 2.22
CA ILE A 101 5.31 -7.45 1.31
C ILE A 101 6.30 -6.34 0.96
N GLU A 102 7.12 -5.91 1.93
CA GLU A 102 8.14 -4.88 1.71
C GLU A 102 9.27 -5.39 0.82
N ASP A 103 9.73 -6.62 1.06
CA ASP A 103 10.78 -7.27 0.27
C ASP A 103 10.33 -7.48 -1.18
N VAL A 104 9.09 -7.94 -1.38
CA VAL A 104 8.48 -8.10 -2.71
C VAL A 104 8.42 -6.77 -3.44
N GLU A 105 8.06 -5.68 -2.75
CA GLU A 105 7.96 -4.36 -3.36
C GLU A 105 9.35 -3.77 -3.69
N GLN A 106 10.35 -3.97 -2.83
CA GLN A 106 11.74 -3.60 -3.13
C GLN A 106 12.28 -4.38 -4.33
N GLU A 107 12.03 -5.68 -4.35
CA GLU A 107 12.45 -6.57 -5.44
C GLU A 107 11.77 -6.19 -6.76
N ARG A 108 10.48 -5.82 -6.72
CA ARG A 108 9.76 -5.27 -7.87
C ARG A 108 10.46 -4.03 -8.43
N HIS A 109 10.85 -3.08 -7.58
CA HIS A 109 11.58 -1.88 -8.00
C HIS A 109 12.94 -2.24 -8.63
N ARG A 110 13.68 -3.17 -8.02
CA ARG A 110 14.97 -3.64 -8.54
C ARG A 110 14.85 -4.26 -9.93
N ILE A 111 13.85 -5.12 -10.14
CA ILE A 111 13.59 -5.77 -11.43
C ILE A 111 13.26 -4.72 -12.49
N VAL A 112 12.37 -3.77 -12.17
CA VAL A 112 11.99 -2.70 -13.10
C VAL A 112 13.21 -1.85 -13.50
N ALA A 113 14.02 -1.42 -12.53
CA ALA A 113 15.24 -0.66 -12.82
C ALA A 113 16.22 -1.44 -13.72
N THR A 114 16.34 -2.75 -13.49
CA THR A 114 17.19 -3.62 -14.32
C THR A 114 16.65 -3.74 -15.75
N LEU A 115 15.33 -3.88 -15.91
CA LEU A 115 14.69 -3.91 -17.23
C LEU A 115 14.85 -2.59 -17.98
N GLU A 116 14.74 -1.45 -17.29
CA GLU A 116 14.98 -0.13 -17.88
C GLU A 116 16.43 0.01 -18.37
N LYS A 117 17.39 -0.48 -17.59
CA LYS A 117 18.79 -0.52 -18.01
C LYS A 117 18.99 -1.37 -19.27
N ILE A 118 18.43 -2.58 -19.30
CA ILE A 118 18.50 -3.46 -20.48
C ILE A 118 17.89 -2.78 -21.71
N LYS A 119 16.77 -2.08 -21.54
CA LYS A 119 16.15 -1.31 -22.62
C LYS A 119 17.09 -0.21 -23.14
N GLN A 120 17.74 0.54 -22.25
CA GLN A 120 18.71 1.58 -22.65
C GLN A 120 19.92 0.98 -23.39
N ASP A 121 20.38 -0.20 -22.96
CA ASP A 121 21.45 -0.93 -23.63
C ASP A 121 21.00 -1.35 -25.05
N CYS A 122 19.79 -1.89 -25.20
CA CYS A 122 19.19 -2.20 -26.50
C CYS A 122 19.06 -0.96 -27.40
N ASP A 123 18.58 0.16 -26.87
CA ASP A 123 18.45 1.43 -27.61
C ASP A 123 19.83 1.93 -28.09
N SER A 124 20.86 1.75 -27.28
CA SER A 124 22.24 2.10 -27.62
C SER A 124 22.78 1.21 -28.74
N LEU A 125 22.54 -0.10 -28.66
CA LEU A 125 22.92 -1.04 -29.72
C LEU A 125 22.21 -0.73 -31.05
N ILE A 126 20.92 -0.37 -31.02
CA ILE A 126 20.16 0.04 -32.21
C ILE A 126 20.79 1.28 -32.85
N ARG A 127 21.16 2.30 -32.04
CA ARG A 127 21.82 3.51 -32.54
C ARG A 127 23.18 3.20 -33.18
N ASP A 128 23.95 2.29 -32.58
CA ASP A 128 25.25 1.89 -33.11
C ASP A 128 25.13 1.13 -34.43
N VAL A 129 24.16 0.22 -34.55
CA VAL A 129 23.85 -0.47 -35.80
C VAL A 129 23.47 0.54 -36.87
N ASN A 130 22.51 1.43 -36.57
CA ASN A 130 22.09 2.45 -37.52
C ASN A 130 23.28 3.31 -37.95
N ARG A 131 24.13 3.77 -37.02
CA ARG A 131 25.32 4.58 -37.36
C ARG A 131 26.32 3.83 -38.26
N LYS A 132 26.60 2.56 -37.98
CA LYS A 132 27.63 1.78 -38.68
C LYS A 132 27.17 1.25 -40.03
N PHE A 133 25.87 0.98 -40.20
CA PHE A 133 25.33 0.29 -41.37
C PHE A 133 24.46 1.17 -42.30
N ILE A 134 24.35 2.48 -42.06
CA ILE A 134 23.71 3.45 -43.00
C ILE A 134 24.31 3.41 -44.42
N THR A 135 25.55 2.98 -44.61
CA THR A 135 26.19 2.86 -45.94
C THR A 135 25.74 1.65 -46.77
N TYR A 136 24.92 0.74 -46.22
CA TYR A 136 24.33 -0.36 -47.01
C TYR A 136 22.88 -0.05 -47.32
N THR A 137 22.64 1.02 -48.09
CA THR A 137 21.40 1.14 -48.86
C THR A 137 21.37 -0.06 -49.80
N PHE A 138 20.54 -1.05 -49.51
CA PHE A 138 20.13 -2.03 -50.51
C PHE A 138 19.66 -1.22 -51.72
N PRO A 139 20.26 -1.38 -52.92
CA PRO A 139 19.78 -0.66 -54.08
C PRO A 139 18.32 -1.07 -54.27
N GLU A 140 17.42 -0.08 -54.15
CA GLU A 140 16.00 -0.28 -54.40
C GLU A 140 15.88 -1.04 -55.72
N SER A 141 15.24 -2.21 -55.67
CA SER A 141 14.83 -2.93 -56.86
C SER A 141 14.05 -1.94 -57.73
N LYS A 142 14.62 -1.63 -58.90
CA LYS A 142 14.05 -0.73 -59.91
C LYS A 142 12.53 -0.93 -59.99
N PRO A 143 11.71 0.14 -60.02
CA PRO A 143 10.31 -0.02 -60.40
C PRO A 143 10.28 -0.62 -61.81
N GLU A 144 9.62 -1.77 -61.95
CA GLU A 144 9.35 -2.37 -63.25
C GLU A 144 8.67 -1.32 -64.13
N SER A 145 9.39 -0.87 -65.16
CA SER A 145 8.81 -0.14 -66.27
C SER A 145 7.74 -1.05 -66.88
N LYS A 146 6.47 -0.75 -66.62
CA LYS A 146 5.37 -1.30 -67.39
C LYS A 146 5.67 -1.01 -68.86
N THR A 147 5.97 -2.07 -69.59
CA THR A 147 6.03 -2.05 -71.04
C THR A 147 4.75 -1.47 -71.58
N GLU A 148 4.90 -0.34 -72.27
CA GLU A 148 3.99 0.07 -73.33
C GLU A 148 3.74 -1.13 -74.25
N GLY A 149 2.47 -1.38 -74.48
CA GLY A 149 1.96 -2.31 -75.47
C GLY A 149 0.65 -1.75 -75.98
N GLU A 150 0.76 -0.80 -76.91
CA GLU A 150 -0.15 -0.72 -78.07
C GLU A 150 -0.27 -2.17 -78.61
N ILE A 151 -1.44 -2.73 -78.92
CA ILE A 151 -2.41 -2.38 -79.97
C ILE A 151 -3.73 -3.10 -79.64
#